data_AF-A0A926PZI5-F1
#
_entry.id   AF-A0A926PZI5-F1
#
_cell.length_a   1.000
_cell.length_b   1.000
_cell.length_c   1.000
_cell.angle_alpha   90.00
_cell.angle_beta   90.00
_cell.angle_gamma   90.00
#
_symmetry.space_group_name_H-M   'P 1'
#
loop_
_entity.id
_entity.type
_entity.pdbx_description
1 polymer ?
#
loop_
_entity_poly.entity_id
_entity_poly.type
_entity_poly.pdbx_seq_one_letter_code
_entity_poly.pdbx_strand_id
1 'polypeptide(L)' 'MAPAGWLADAGYGQNADFRAALAEREIPYVVGIRGDLTVQPHDAHPAAPAFSGTGRPPVPR' A
#
# COMPACT_ATOMS: atom_id res chain seq x y z
N MET A 1 12.80 21.49 19.56
CA MET A 1 11.42 21.46 19.02
C MET A 1 11.42 20.51 17.84
N ALA A 2 10.60 19.46 17.86
CA ALA A 2 10.46 18.59 16.69
C ALA A 2 9.73 19.36 15.57
N PRO A 3 10.05 19.13 14.29
CA PRO A 3 9.32 19.76 13.19
C PRO A 3 7.83 19.39 13.25
N ALA A 4 6.96 20.31 12.82
CA ALA A 4 5.54 20.01 12.69
C ALA A 4 5.37 18.85 11.69
N GLY A 5 4.66 17.80 12.11
CA GLY A 5 4.49 16.57 11.34
C GLY A 5 3.08 16.02 11.45
N TRP A 6 2.76 15.05 10.61
CA TRP A 6 1.45 14.40 10.60
C TRP A 6 1.42 13.19 11.52
N LEU A 7 0.33 13.06 12.28
CA LEU A 7 -0.01 11.87 13.04
C LEU A 7 -1.33 11.33 12.52
N ALA A 8 -1.36 10.07 12.10
CA ALA A 8 -2.58 9.41 11.63
C ALA A 8 -2.65 7.94 12.06
N ASP A 9 -3.86 7.41 12.15
CA ASP A 9 -4.11 6.03 12.53
C ASP A 9 -3.98 5.04 11.35
N ALA A 10 -4.23 3.76 11.64
CA ALA A 10 -4.11 2.67 10.67
C ALA A 10 -5.03 2.78 9.46
N GLY A 11 -6.16 3.49 9.56
CA GLY A 11 -7.07 3.77 8.44
C GLY A 11 -6.38 4.56 7.32
N TYR A 12 -5.48 5.48 7.68
CA TYR A 12 -4.67 6.22 6.70
C TYR A 12 -3.42 5.44 6.27
N GLY A 13 -2.78 4.71 7.19
CA GLY A 13 -1.55 3.98 6.89
C GLY A 13 -1.70 2.78 5.97
N GLN A 14 -2.93 2.27 5.76
CA GLN A 14 -3.16 1.20 4.77
C GLN A 14 -3.04 1.69 3.33
N ASN A 15 -3.11 3.00 3.10
CA ASN A 15 -2.95 3.57 1.78
C ASN A 15 -1.45 3.82 1.50
N ALA A 16 -0.89 3.09 0.54
CA ALA A 16 0.51 3.25 0.14
C ALA A 16 0.77 4.63 -0.49
N ASP A 17 -0.14 5.11 -1.33
CA ASP A 17 -0.02 6.41 -2.00
C ASP A 17 -0.06 7.57 -0.99
N PHE A 18 -0.84 7.44 0.07
CA PHE A 18 -0.86 8.43 1.16
C PHE A 18 0.52 8.54 1.83
N ARG A 19 1.12 7.41 2.19
CA ARG A 19 2.46 7.37 2.81
C ARG A 19 3.54 7.85 1.84
N ALA A 20 3.45 7.48 0.57
CA ALA A 20 4.34 7.93 -0.49
C ALA A 20 4.27 9.46 -0.65
N ALA A 21 3.06 10.03 -0.72
CA ALA A 21 2.86 11.45 -0.88
C ALA A 21 3.47 12.29 0.27
N LEU A 22 3.42 11.79 1.52
CA LEU A 22 4.07 12.45 2.66
C LEU A 22 5.60 12.40 2.54
N ALA A 23 6.15 11.25 2.13
CA ALA A 23 7.58 11.06 1.95
C ALA A 23 8.14 11.92 0.79
N GLU A 24 7.45 11.95 -0.35
CA GLU A 24 7.82 12.76 -1.53
C GLU A 24 7.85 14.27 -1.23
N ARG A 25 7.04 14.72 -0.27
CA ARG A 25 6.96 16.12 0.16
C ARG A 25 7.86 16.42 1.36
N GLU A 26 8.68 15.45 1.77
CA GLU A 26 9.59 15.54 2.92
C GLU A 26 8.90 15.96 4.22
N ILE A 27 7.63 15.58 4.39
CA ILE A 27 6.85 15.93 5.57
C ILE A 27 7.12 14.88 6.66
N PRO A 28 7.56 15.26 7.87
CA PRO A 28 7.71 14.32 8.98
C PRO A 28 6.36 13.68 9.35
N TYR A 29 6.32 12.36 9.53
CA TYR A 29 5.08 11.67 9.88
C TYR A 29 5.28 10.46 10.78
N VAL A 30 4.25 10.16 11.57
CA VAL A 30 4.06 8.87 12.24
C VAL A 30 2.66 8.40 11.87
N VAL A 31 2.56 7.24 11.23
CA VAL A 31 1.27 6.68 10.80
C VAL A 31 1.18 5.23 11.23
N GLY A 32 0.11 4.87 11.93
CA GLY A 32 -0.15 3.47 12.29
C GLY A 32 -0.35 2.61 11.03
N ILE A 33 0.06 1.35 11.06
CA ILE A 33 -0.27 0.36 10.03
C ILE A 33 -0.78 -0.92 10.71
N ARG A 34 -1.59 -1.70 10.00
CA ARG A 34 -1.95 -3.03 10.47
C ARG A 34 -0.75 -3.98 10.32
N GLY A 35 -0.62 -4.92 11.26
CA GLY A 35 0.49 -5.88 11.28
C GLY A 35 0.41 -6.96 10.20
N ASP A 36 -0.75 -7.11 9.55
CA ASP A 36 -0.97 -8.00 8.41
C ASP A 36 -0.61 -7.37 7.06
N LEU A 37 -0.11 -6.12 7.06
CA LEU A 37 0.34 -5.45 5.84
C LEU A 37 1.55 -6.18 5.24
N THR A 38 1.40 -6.67 4.02
CA THR A 38 2.49 -7.24 3.23
C THR A 38 3.04 -6.24 2.23
N VAL A 39 4.35 -6.26 1.98
CA VAL A 39 5.00 -5.48 0.92
C VAL A 39 5.36 -6.42 -0.22
N GLN A 40 4.95 -6.06 -1.44
CA GLN A 40 5.36 -6.78 -2.64
C GLN A 40 6.72 -6.28 -3.12
N PRO A 41 7.53 -7.13 -3.79
CA PRO A 41 8.71 -6.70 -4.52
C PRO A 41 8.36 -5.59 -5.53
N HIS A 42 9.31 -4.68 -5.78
CA HIS A 42 9.10 -3.56 -6.71
C HIS A 42 8.79 -4.07 -8.15
N ASP A 43 9.42 -5.16 -8.56
CA ASP A 43 9.26 -5.78 -9.88
C ASP A 43 8.08 -6.76 -9.95
N ALA A 44 7.27 -6.87 -8.89
CA ALA A 44 6.08 -7.69 -8.89
C ALA A 44 5.07 -7.18 -9.94
N HIS A 45 4.59 -8.09 -10.78
CA HIS A 45 3.52 -7.84 -11.72
C HIS A 45 2.28 -8.64 -11.32
N PRO A 46 1.07 -8.06 -11.43
CA PRO A 46 -0.16 -8.81 -11.27
C PRO A 46 -0.18 -10.03 -12.19
N ALA A 47 -0.49 -11.20 -11.64
CA ALA A 47 -0.63 -12.43 -12.40
C ALA A 47 -2.03 -13.01 -12.18
N ALA A 48 -2.67 -13.46 -13.27
CA ALA A 48 -3.90 -14.23 -13.17
C ALA A 48 -3.57 -15.67 -12.76
N PRO A 49 -4.34 -16.28 -11.83
CA PRO A 49 -4.18 -17.70 -11.54
C PRO A 49 -4.56 -18.55 -12.75
N ALA A 50 -4.01 -19.76 -12.83
CA ALA A 50 -4.34 -20.71 -13.89
C ALA A 50 -5.86 -20.97 -13.94
N PHE A 51 -6.43 -20.97 -15.14
CA PHE A 51 -7.86 -21.11 -15.35
C PHE A 51 -8.17 -22.35 -16.19
N SER A 52 -9.01 -23.25 -15.66
CA SER A 52 -9.45 -24.47 -16.32
C SER A 52 -10.98 -24.60 -16.41
N GLY A 53 -11.70 -23.49 -16.18
CA GLY A 53 -13.16 -23.47 -16.15
C GLY A 53 -13.78 -23.11 -17.51
N THR A 54 -15.11 -23.17 -17.57
CA THR A 54 -15.91 -22.76 -18.75
C THR A 54 -16.45 -21.33 -18.65
N GLY A 55 -16.23 -20.66 -17.51
CA GLY A 55 -16.67 -19.28 -17.26
C GLY A 55 -15.69 -18.22 -17.75
N ARG A 56 -15.88 -16.98 -17.29
CA ARG A 56 -14.96 -15.87 -17.58
C ARG A 56 -13.60 -16.11 -16.87
N PRO A 57 -12.48 -16.11 -17.60
CA PRO A 57 -11.15 -16.22 -17.00
C PRO A 57 -10.87 -15.05 -16.03
N PRO A 58 -10.11 -15.30 -14.94
CA PRO A 58 -9.69 -14.26 -14.02
C PRO A 58 -8.74 -13.29 -14.71
N VAL A 59 -8.87 -12.00 -14.37
CA VAL A 59 -7.92 -10.97 -14.77
C VAL A 59 -6.87 -10.77 -13.68
N PRO A 60 -5.62 -10.44 -14.04
CA PRO A 60 -4.61 -10.03 -13.07
C PRO A 60 -5.12 -8.86 -12.22
N ARG A 61 -4.78 -8.86 -10.93
CA ARG A 61 -5.17 -7.83 -9.95
C ARG A 61 -4.03 -7.50 -9.01
#